data_AF-A0A0F9T923-F1
#
_entry.id   AF-A0A0F9T923-F1
#
_cell.length_a   1.000
_cell.length_b   1.000
_cell.length_c   1.000
_cell.angle_alpha   90.00
_cell.angle_beta   90.00
_cell.angle_gamma   90.00
#
_symmetry.space_group_name_H-M   'P 1'
#
loop_
_entity.id
_entity.type
_entity.pdbx_description
1 polymer ?
#
loop_
_entity_poly.entity_id
_entity_poly.type
_entity_poly.pdbx_seq_one_letter_code
_entity_poly.pdbx_strand_id
1 'polypeptide(L)'
;MRLTRLHVLRTATYLLMNYIRLVAGIPTRMHFTDHYYIDRVVADRDTSKPKKLRSLVFWVDELDGEDVSRTFSILSQKLEAHFLPFLKGEKFKEYDFIVTQMGEGFLKDWNVQTILRPPVA
;
A
#
# COMPACT_ATOMS: atom_id res chain seq x y z
N MET A 1 -21.42 -23.40 -35.58
CA MET A 1 -21.57 -22.12 -34.85
C MET A 1 -21.50 -22.40 -33.35
N ARG A 2 -20.37 -22.16 -32.70
CA ARG A 2 -20.18 -22.33 -31.24
C ARG A 2 -19.43 -21.11 -30.72
N LEU A 3 -20.06 -20.39 -29.81
CA LEU A 3 -19.48 -19.26 -29.06
C LEU A 3 -18.43 -19.81 -28.09
N THR A 4 -17.17 -19.49 -28.34
CA THR A 4 -16.05 -19.86 -27.47
C THR A 4 -16.03 -18.93 -26.27
N ARG A 5 -16.35 -19.47 -25.09
CA ARG A 5 -16.20 -18.78 -23.81
C ARG A 5 -14.73 -18.42 -23.58
N LEU A 6 -14.44 -17.12 -23.55
CA LEU A 6 -13.15 -16.56 -23.14
C LEU A 6 -12.96 -16.88 -21.64
N HIS A 7 -12.32 -18.01 -21.34
CA HIS A 7 -11.76 -18.23 -20.02
C HIS A 7 -10.50 -17.37 -19.93
N VAL A 8 -10.65 -16.16 -19.39
CA VAL A 8 -9.53 -15.42 -18.83
C VAL A 8 -9.06 -16.23 -17.63
N LEU A 9 -8.20 -17.20 -17.89
CA LEU A 9 -7.39 -17.85 -16.88
C LEU A 9 -6.54 -16.74 -16.27
N ARG A 10 -6.97 -16.26 -15.10
CA ARG A 10 -6.14 -15.50 -14.17
C ARG A 10 -5.01 -16.40 -13.70
N THR A 11 -4.08 -16.69 -14.60
CA THR A 11 -2.77 -17.21 -14.23
C THR A 11 -2.04 -16.00 -13.65
N ALA A 12 -2.24 -15.78 -12.34
CA ALA A 12 -1.43 -14.90 -11.52
C ALA A 12 -0.03 -15.55 -11.38
N THR A 13 0.64 -15.67 -12.52
CA THR A 13 2.00 -16.14 -12.64
C THR A 13 2.87 -15.01 -12.13
N TYR A 14 3.30 -15.07 -10.86
CA TYR A 14 4.55 -14.49 -10.36
C TYR A 14 5.04 -13.22 -11.10
N LEU A 15 4.23 -12.15 -11.12
CA LEU A 15 4.66 -10.85 -11.61
C LEU A 15 5.58 -10.25 -10.54
N LEU A 16 6.83 -9.96 -10.92
CA LEU A 16 7.84 -9.37 -10.05
C LEU A 16 7.24 -8.24 -9.20
N MET A 17 7.31 -8.45 -7.89
CA MET A 17 6.70 -7.63 -6.85
C MET A 17 7.10 -6.15 -6.97
N ASN A 18 6.29 -5.32 -7.64
CA ASN A 18 6.48 -3.87 -7.80
C ASN A 18 5.97 -3.11 -6.57
N TYR A 19 6.66 -3.24 -5.44
CA TYR A 19 6.27 -2.63 -4.17
C TYR A 19 7.13 -1.42 -3.85
N ILE A 20 6.49 -0.39 -3.32
CA ILE A 20 7.19 0.76 -2.75
C ILE A 20 7.76 0.35 -1.39
N ARG A 21 9.05 0.61 -1.21
CA ARG A 21 9.76 0.42 0.05
C ARG A 21 10.17 1.79 0.58
N LEU A 22 9.68 2.14 1.76
CA LEU A 22 10.12 3.35 2.46
C LEU A 22 11.58 3.21 2.89
N VAL A 23 12.33 4.29 2.74
CA VAL A 23 13.68 4.43 3.28
C VAL A 23 13.59 5.24 4.58
N ALA A 24 14.27 4.79 5.63
CA ALA A 24 14.23 5.48 6.92
C ALA A 24 14.75 6.92 6.80
N GLY A 25 14.03 7.87 7.40
CA GLY A 25 14.34 9.29 7.38
C GLY A 25 14.06 10.01 6.06
N ILE A 26 13.69 9.29 4.99
CA ILE A 26 13.36 9.90 3.70
C ILE A 26 11.84 10.04 3.59
N PRO A 27 11.31 11.28 3.42
CA PRO A 27 9.90 11.48 3.11
C PRO A 27 9.61 10.98 1.70
N THR A 28 8.57 10.15 1.57
CA THR A 28 8.11 9.63 0.27
C THR A 28 6.68 10.09 0.04
N ARG A 29 6.43 10.83 -1.05
CA ARG A 29 5.10 11.32 -1.44
C ARG A 29 4.44 10.32 -2.37
N MET A 30 3.22 9.91 -2.06
CA MET A 30 2.44 8.96 -2.86
C MET A 30 1.01 9.46 -3.05
N HIS A 31 0.45 9.14 -4.20
CA HIS A 31 -0.98 9.21 -4.46
C HIS A 31 -1.56 7.81 -4.69
N PHE A 32 -2.85 7.62 -4.39
CA PHE A 32 -3.48 6.31 -4.48
C PHE A 32 -4.80 6.35 -5.25
N THR A 33 -5.05 5.32 -6.07
CA THR A 33 -6.30 5.20 -6.83
C THR A 33 -7.21 4.08 -6.35
N ASP A 34 -6.71 3.14 -5.56
CA ASP A 34 -7.48 2.01 -5.06
C ASP A 34 -6.83 1.41 -3.80
N HIS A 35 -7.59 0.65 -3.03
CA HIS A 35 -7.10 -0.08 -1.88
C HIS A 35 -7.80 -1.43 -1.70
N TYR A 36 -7.10 -2.38 -1.09
CA TYR A 36 -7.66 -3.66 -0.70
C TYR A 36 -6.94 -4.23 0.52
N TYR A 37 -7.60 -5.19 1.18
CA TYR A 37 -6.99 -5.97 2.25
C TYR A 37 -6.56 -7.34 1.74
N ILE A 38 -5.39 -7.80 2.17
CA ILE A 38 -4.90 -9.15 1.91
C ILE A 38 -4.44 -9.80 3.21
N ASP A 39 -4.87 -11.04 3.45
CA ASP A 39 -4.37 -11.85 4.55
C ASP A 39 -3.02 -12.47 4.18
N ARG A 40 -2.03 -12.30 5.05
CA ARG A 40 -0.68 -12.83 4.89
C ARG A 40 -0.34 -13.73 6.06
N VAL A 41 0.40 -14.80 5.76
CA VAL A 41 1.00 -15.66 6.77
C VAL A 41 2.47 -15.27 6.85
N VAL A 42 2.90 -14.75 8.00
CA VAL A 42 4.29 -14.35 8.24
C VAL A 42 4.85 -15.25 9.34
N ALA A 43 6.09 -15.70 9.18
CA ALA A 43 6.79 -16.42 10.23
C ALA A 43 7.10 -15.46 11.39
N ASP A 44 6.62 -15.78 12.57
CA ASP A 44 6.92 -15.03 13.79
C ASP A 44 8.38 -15.28 14.18
N ARG A 45 9.18 -14.20 14.26
CA ARG A 45 10.63 -14.30 14.49
C ARG A 45 10.99 -14.86 15.86
N ASP A 46 10.12 -14.68 16.85
CA ASP A 46 10.40 -15.03 18.24
C ASP A 46 9.90 -16.45 18.57
N THR A 47 8.82 -16.88 17.92
CA THR A 47 8.17 -18.16 18.22
C THR A 47 8.25 -19.18 17.10
N SER A 48 8.73 -18.78 15.91
CA SER A 48 8.76 -19.58 14.68
C SER A 48 7.39 -20.16 14.26
N LYS A 49 6.30 -19.67 14.86
CA LYS A 49 4.92 -20.07 14.52
C LYS A 49 4.40 -19.17 13.40
N PRO A 50 3.62 -19.69 12.45
CA PRO A 50 2.97 -18.88 11.43
C PRO A 50 1.93 -17.96 12.07
N LYS A 51 2.06 -16.65 11.88
CA LYS A 51 1.10 -15.64 12.31
C LYS A 51 0.33 -15.11 11.11
N LYS A 52 -1.00 -15.14 11.19
CA LYS A 52 -1.86 -14.48 10.20
C LYS A 52 -1.91 -12.98 10.50
N LEU A 53 -1.61 -12.16 9.51
CA LEU A 53 -1.64 -10.71 9.58
C LEU A 53 -2.44 -10.18 8.38
N ARG A 54 -3.31 -9.21 8.62
CA ARG A 54 -4.00 -8.48 7.55
C ARG A 54 -3.10 -7.34 7.09
N SER A 55 -2.94 -7.18 5.79
CA SER A 55 -2.22 -6.05 5.18
C SER A 55 -3.19 -5.16 4.43
N LEU A 56 -3.11 -3.85 4.67
CA LEU A 56 -3.72 -2.84 3.81
C LEU A 56 -2.78 -2.58 2.63
N VAL A 57 -3.29 -2.65 1.41
CA VAL A 57 -2.52 -2.41 0.19
C VAL A 57 -3.20 -1.31 -0.62
N PHE A 58 -2.41 -0.33 -1.05
CA PHE A 58 -2.82 0.71 -1.97
C PHE A 58 -2.22 0.47 -3.36
N TRP A 59 -2.99 0.80 -4.40
CA TRP A 59 -2.46 1.02 -5.73
C TRP A 59 -1.95 2.46 -5.85
N VAL A 60 -0.70 2.60 -6.29
CA VAL A 60 0.00 3.88 -6.40
C VAL A 60 0.18 4.21 -7.87
N ASP A 61 -0.43 5.32 -8.28
CA ASP A 61 -0.34 5.92 -9.61
C ASP A 61 0.69 7.05 -9.69
N GLU A 62 1.02 7.71 -8.57
CA GLU A 62 2.07 8.74 -8.52
C GLU A 62 3.01 8.52 -7.32
N LEU A 63 4.31 8.63 -7.57
CA LEU A 63 5.37 8.54 -6.56
C LEU A 63 6.36 9.68 -6.76
N ASP A 64 6.48 10.55 -5.75
CA ASP A 64 7.37 11.72 -5.76
C ASP A 64 7.21 12.63 -6.99
N GLY A 65 5.97 12.72 -7.52
CA GLY A 65 5.61 13.53 -8.68
C GLY A 65 5.74 12.81 -10.03
N GLU A 66 6.17 11.54 -10.04
CA GLU A 66 6.32 10.74 -11.25
C GLU A 66 5.18 9.71 -11.38
N ASP A 67 4.66 9.53 -12.60
CA ASP A 67 3.67 8.51 -12.90
C ASP A 67 4.26 7.10 -12.72
N VAL A 68 3.60 6.28 -11.92
CA VAL A 68 4.03 4.92 -11.61
C VAL A 68 2.88 3.91 -11.63
N SER A 69 3.23 2.63 -11.57
CA SER A 69 2.28 1.52 -11.51
C SER A 69 2.77 0.54 -10.45
N ARG A 70 2.62 0.90 -9.19
CA ARG A 70 3.19 0.17 -8.04
C ARG A 70 2.17 -0.06 -6.95
N THR A 71 2.52 -0.90 -5.98
CA THR A 71 1.71 -1.11 -4.79
C THR A 71 2.44 -0.63 -3.54
N PHE A 72 1.71 -0.05 -2.60
CA PHE A 72 2.21 0.26 -1.26
C PHE A 72 1.50 -0.63 -0.25
N SER A 73 2.26 -1.50 0.42
CA SER A 73 1.72 -2.51 1.34
C SER A 73 2.10 -2.18 2.78
N ILE A 74 1.07 -2.06 3.61
CA ILE A 74 1.16 -1.72 5.02
C ILE A 74 0.85 -2.98 5.83
N LEU A 75 1.84 -3.44 6.59
CA LEU A 75 1.70 -4.55 7.56
C LEU A 75 1.62 -4.06 9.00
N SER A 76 2.04 -2.83 9.26
CA SER A 76 2.02 -2.24 10.59
C SER A 76 0.65 -1.67 10.87
N GLN A 77 0.00 -2.15 11.94
CA GLN A 77 -1.26 -1.59 12.43
C GLN A 77 -1.12 -0.11 12.82
N LYS A 78 0.05 0.31 13.34
CA LYS A 78 0.32 1.71 13.65
C LYS A 78 0.27 2.58 12.40
N LEU A 79 0.95 2.15 11.34
CA LEU A 79 0.92 2.88 10.07
C LEU A 79 -0.48 2.85 9.44
N GLU A 80 -1.17 1.70 9.46
CA GLU A 80 -2.54 1.56 8.96
C GLU A 80 -3.49 2.58 9.62
N ALA A 81 -3.36 2.83 10.92
CA ALA A 81 -4.21 3.75 11.66
C ALA A 81 -4.21 5.18 11.09
N HIS A 82 -3.12 5.64 10.47
CA HIS A 82 -3.06 6.95 9.82
C HIS A 82 -3.94 7.03 8.55
N PHE A 83 -4.18 5.90 7.89
CA PHE A 83 -4.95 5.85 6.64
C PHE A 83 -6.43 5.53 6.86
N LEU A 84 -6.80 4.90 7.98
CA LEU A 84 -8.18 4.51 8.28
C LEU A 84 -9.22 5.63 8.08
N PRO A 85 -8.97 6.89 8.51
CA PRO A 85 -9.93 7.98 8.30
C PRO A 85 -10.23 8.28 6.83
N PHE A 86 -9.29 7.96 5.92
CA PHE A 86 -9.37 8.25 4.50
C PHE A 86 -9.94 7.09 3.68
N LEU A 87 -10.05 5.89 4.25
CA LEU A 87 -10.63 4.73 3.54
C LEU A 87 -12.13 4.89 3.30
N LYS A 88 -12.84 5.52 4.25
CA LYS A 88 -14.30 5.70 4.14
C LYS A 88 -14.62 6.66 3.00
N GLY A 89 -15.37 6.16 2.01
CA GLY A 89 -15.69 6.94 0.81
C GLY A 89 -14.47 7.19 -0.08
N GLU A 90 -13.40 6.42 0.11
CA GLU A 90 -12.17 6.48 -0.71
C GLU A 90 -11.53 7.87 -0.78
N LYS A 91 -11.67 8.66 0.30
CA LYS A 91 -11.13 10.01 0.40
C LYS A 91 -9.64 10.08 0.16
N PHE A 92 -8.89 8.99 0.34
CA PHE A 92 -7.47 8.93 0.01
C PHE A 92 -7.16 9.34 -1.44
N LYS A 93 -8.12 9.21 -2.38
CA LYS A 93 -7.97 9.64 -3.79
C LYS A 93 -7.90 11.16 -3.96
N GLU A 94 -8.23 11.92 -2.92
CA GLU A 94 -8.20 13.38 -2.93
C GLU A 94 -6.91 13.95 -2.33
N TYR A 95 -6.02 13.10 -1.79
CA TYR A 95 -4.84 13.54 -1.05
C TYR A 95 -3.58 12.87 -1.57
N ASP A 96 -2.48 13.61 -1.53
CA ASP A 96 -1.15 13.02 -1.49
C ASP A 96 -0.76 12.74 -0.05
N PHE A 97 -0.10 11.60 0.15
CA PHE A 97 0.41 11.15 1.44
C PHE A 97 1.92 11.23 1.43
N ILE A 98 2.49 12.04 2.32
CA ILE A 98 3.93 12.07 2.58
C ILE A 98 4.19 11.19 3.79
N VAL A 99 4.85 10.06 3.56
CA VAL A 99 5.18 9.08 4.60
C VAL A 99 6.67 9.11 4.86
N THR A 100 7.05 9.39 6.11
CA THR A 100 8.44 9.30 6.58
C THR A 100 8.54 8.20 7.61
N GLN A 101 9.33 7.17 7.32
CA GLN A 101 9.64 6.14 8.32
C GLN A 101 10.67 6.69 9.32
N MET A 102 10.37 6.60 10.60
CA MET A 102 11.25 7.03 11.69
C MET A 102 11.73 5.82 12.49
N GLY A 103 12.97 5.88 12.98
CA GLY A 103 13.56 4.81 13.78
C GLY A 103 13.75 3.49 13.03
N GLU A 104 14.25 2.49 13.75
CA GLU A 104 14.53 1.15 13.23
C GLU A 104 14.12 0.07 14.23
N GLY A 105 13.93 -1.17 13.73
CA GLY A 105 13.60 -2.32 14.57
C GLY A 105 12.32 -2.14 15.37
N PHE A 106 12.41 -2.29 16.69
CA PHE A 106 11.27 -2.17 17.62
C PHE A 106 10.79 -0.72 17.80
N LEU A 107 11.69 0.25 17.64
CA LEU A 107 11.39 1.69 17.76
C LEU A 107 10.86 2.29 16.44
N LYS A 108 10.48 1.44 15.50
CA LYS A 108 9.96 1.85 14.21
C LYS A 108 8.64 2.59 14.37
N ASP A 109 8.59 3.78 13.79
CA ASP A 109 7.42 4.65 13.76
C ASP A 109 7.28 5.34 12.40
N TRP A 110 6.19 6.08 12.21
CA TRP A 110 5.91 6.79 10.97
C TRP A 110 5.33 8.16 11.25
N ASN A 111 5.84 9.16 10.53
CA ASN A 111 5.17 10.43 10.39
C ASN A 111 4.42 10.41 9.05
N VAL A 112 3.11 10.69 9.07
CA VAL A 112 2.26 10.73 7.89
C VAL A 112 1.63 12.11 7.80
N GLN A 113 1.91 12.81 6.72
CA GLN A 113 1.30 14.09 6.38
C GLN A 113 0.42 13.92 5.16
N THR A 114 -0.67 14.69 5.08
CA THR A 114 -1.58 14.68 3.93
C THR A 114 -1.63 16.06 3.30
N ILE A 115 -1.65 16.09 1.98
CA ILE A 115 -1.81 17.31 1.18
C ILE A 115 -3.04 17.11 0.31
N LEU A 116 -4.05 17.97 0.45
CA LEU A 116 -5.21 17.93 -0.44
C LEU A 116 -4.76 18.26 -1.86
N ARG A 117 -5.10 17.40 -2.82
CA ARG A 117 -4.81 17.65 -4.22
C ARG A 117 -5.61 18.84 -4.72
N PRO A 118 -5.02 19.71 -5.55
CA PRO A 118 -5.80 20.69 -6.27
C PRO A 118 -6.82 19.96 -7.17
N PRO A 119 -8.02 20.54 -7.37
CA PRO A 119 -8.96 20.00 -8.34
C PRO A 119 -8.29 19.85 -9.70
N VAL A 120 -8.44 18.69 -10.34
CA VAL A 120 -8.04 18.52 -11.73
C VAL A 120 -8.99 19.41 -12.56
N ALA A 121 -8.41 20.40 -13.25
CA ALA A 121 -9.13 21.36 -14.07
C ALA A 121 -9.70 20.71 -15.34
#